data_AF-A0A0F9Q0M8-F1
#
_entry.id   AF-A0A0F9Q0M8-F1
#
_cell.length_a   1.000
_cell.length_b   1.000
_cell.length_c   1.000
_cell.angle_alpha   90.00
_cell.angle_beta   90.00
_cell.angle_gamma   90.00
#
_symmetry.space_group_name_H-M   'P 1'
#
loop_
_entity.id
_entity.type
_entity.pdbx_description
1 polymer ?
#
loop_
_entity_poly.entity_id
_entity_poly.type
_entity_poly.pdbx_seq_one_letter_code
_entity_poly.pdbx_strand_id
1 'polypeptide(L)'
;MYVKDAKNILSIWFQSKLFVWSLIGCYVTFIYSTLYIMRPILNFLKATLGGYLNLGIVIIFLIMLSLVLVHIISNRARYGVSQYLWFSFISCLYGLAIYIVDVPEEQVHFIEYGILSGLIYIALTHDIHNNVYAYFLTVFIVFIFGAVDEVIQWILPNRIFDIRDIVINGIAGILVQLLIAMVISKRKVILISHGKDYVGKC
;
A
#
# COMPACT_ATOMS: atom_id res chain seq x y z
N MET A 1 2.82 34.23 -8.19
CA MET A 1 2.47 34.10 -6.77
C MET A 1 3.03 32.77 -6.28
N TYR A 2 4.11 32.81 -5.50
CA TYR A 2 4.80 31.63 -4.96
C TYR A 2 3.86 30.90 -3.99
N VAL A 3 3.39 29.72 -4.38
CA VAL A 3 2.80 28.78 -3.41
C VAL A 3 3.98 28.15 -2.68
N LYS A 4 4.28 28.64 -1.48
CA LYS A 4 5.12 27.90 -0.52
C LYS A 4 4.40 26.59 -0.26
N ASP A 5 4.88 25.52 -0.90
CA ASP A 5 4.58 24.15 -0.52
C ASP A 5 4.87 24.05 0.98
N ALA A 6 3.83 23.98 1.79
CA ALA A 6 3.94 23.46 3.14
C ALA A 6 4.39 22.01 2.97
N LYS A 7 5.72 21.79 2.93
CA LYS A 7 6.32 20.46 3.01
C LYS A 7 5.77 19.85 4.29
N ASN A 8 4.79 18.97 4.13
CA ASN A 8 4.27 18.14 5.21
C ASN A 8 5.49 17.52 5.91
N ILE A 9 5.56 17.56 7.24
CA ILE A 9 6.68 16.99 8.01
C ILE A 9 6.90 15.53 7.61
N LEU A 10 5.81 14.80 7.31
CA LEU A 10 5.84 13.46 6.75
C LEU A 10 6.69 13.36 5.45
N SER A 11 6.57 14.34 4.55
CA SER A 11 7.34 14.38 3.30
C SER A 11 8.84 14.57 3.51
N ILE A 12 9.26 15.10 4.66
CA ILE A 12 10.68 15.33 4.98
C ILE A 12 11.34 14.01 5.38
N TRP A 13 10.67 13.19 6.19
CA TRP A 13 11.19 11.89 6.63
C TRP A 13 11.28 10.89 5.48
N PHE A 14 10.27 10.85 4.61
CA PHE A 14 10.28 9.98 3.43
C PHE A 14 11.22 10.43 2.30
N GLN A 15 11.97 11.55 2.47
CA GLN A 15 13.07 11.94 1.56
C GLN A 15 14.42 11.31 1.94
N SER A 16 14.55 10.79 3.16
CA SER A 16 15.80 10.15 3.61
C SER A 16 15.77 8.67 3.24
N LYS A 17 16.58 8.30 2.25
CA LYS A 17 16.75 6.90 1.82
C LYS A 17 17.04 5.97 3.00
N LEU A 18 17.97 6.35 3.88
CA LEU A 18 18.33 5.56 5.05
C LEU A 18 17.14 5.36 5.99
N PHE A 19 16.34 6.41 6.23
CA PHE A 19 15.17 6.31 7.09
C PHE A 19 14.13 5.33 6.53
N VAL A 20 13.84 5.40 5.22
CA VAL A 20 12.85 4.50 4.59
C VAL A 20 13.32 3.05 4.63
N TRP A 21 14.59 2.77 4.35
CA TRP A 21 15.14 1.41 4.47
C TRP A 21 15.15 0.90 5.91
N SER A 22 15.49 1.74 6.88
CA SER A 22 15.37 1.38 8.30
C SER A 22 13.93 1.10 8.70
N LEU A 23 12.97 1.89 8.21
CA LEU A 23 11.55 1.67 8.45
C LEU A 23 11.07 0.34 7.86
N ILE A 24 11.47 0.02 6.62
CA ILE A 24 11.18 -1.28 6.00
C ILE A 24 11.79 -2.41 6.82
N GLY A 25 13.06 -2.28 7.24
CA GLY A 25 13.73 -3.28 8.07
C GLY A 25 13.00 -3.53 9.40
N CYS A 26 12.62 -2.46 10.11
CA CYS A 26 11.82 -2.55 11.33
C CYS A 26 10.45 -3.18 11.07
N TYR A 27 9.80 -2.82 9.96
CA TYR A 27 8.47 -3.31 9.60
C TYR A 27 8.49 -4.81 9.27
N VAL A 28 9.45 -5.27 8.45
CA VAL A 28 9.63 -6.69 8.14
C VAL A 28 10.01 -7.48 9.39
N THR A 29 10.90 -6.94 10.23
CA THR A 29 11.26 -7.57 11.51
C THR A 29 10.03 -7.71 12.40
N PHE A 30 9.17 -6.69 12.46
CA PHE A 30 7.91 -6.74 13.18
C PHE A 30 7.02 -7.89 12.69
N ILE A 31 6.74 -7.95 11.37
CA ILE A 31 5.95 -9.05 10.77
C ILE A 31 6.52 -10.40 11.20
N TYR A 32 7.80 -10.65 10.92
CA TYR A 32 8.44 -11.95 11.17
C TYR A 32 8.52 -12.32 12.65
N SER A 33 8.76 -11.35 13.53
CA SER A 33 8.80 -11.58 14.98
C SER A 33 7.45 -11.95 15.57
N THR A 34 6.35 -11.55 14.91
CA THR A 34 4.99 -11.80 15.40
C THR A 34 4.40 -13.12 14.91
N LEU A 35 4.95 -13.75 13.87
CA LEU A 35 4.42 -14.98 13.24
C LEU A 35 4.08 -16.09 14.25
N TYR A 36 4.99 -16.36 15.19
CA TYR A 36 4.77 -17.41 16.18
C TYR A 36 3.67 -17.07 17.20
N ILE A 37 3.63 -15.80 17.64
CA ILE A 37 2.77 -15.32 18.73
C ILE A 37 1.36 -14.94 18.24
N MET A 38 1.24 -14.56 16.97
CA MET A 38 0.01 -14.05 16.39
C MET A 38 -1.13 -15.07 16.45
N ARG A 39 -0.87 -16.35 16.18
CA ARG A 39 -1.91 -17.41 16.26
C ARG A 39 -2.55 -17.53 17.64
N PRO A 40 -1.79 -17.69 18.74
CA PRO A 40 -2.35 -17.65 20.09
C PRO A 40 -3.18 -16.39 20.37
N ILE A 41 -2.69 -15.21 19.96
CA ILE A 41 -3.39 -13.94 20.13
C ILE A 41 -4.71 -13.96 19.36
N LEU A 42 -4.70 -14.35 18.09
CA LEU A 42 -5.90 -14.40 17.26
C LEU A 42 -6.91 -15.42 17.78
N ASN A 43 -6.47 -16.58 18.30
CA ASN A 43 -7.36 -17.55 18.92
C ASN A 43 -8.01 -16.98 20.18
N PHE A 44 -7.24 -16.28 21.02
CA PHE A 44 -7.76 -15.58 22.20
C PHE A 44 -8.75 -14.49 21.82
N LEU A 45 -8.42 -13.67 20.83
CA LEU A 45 -9.30 -12.61 20.33
C LEU A 45 -10.56 -13.19 19.69
N LYS A 46 -10.45 -14.27 18.91
CA LYS A 46 -11.59 -14.96 18.30
C LYS A 46 -12.51 -15.58 19.37
N ALA A 47 -11.95 -16.14 20.43
CA ALA A 47 -12.73 -16.67 21.56
C ALA A 47 -13.44 -15.55 22.34
N THR A 48 -12.81 -14.38 22.47
CA THR A 48 -13.34 -13.25 23.25
C THR A 48 -14.33 -12.39 22.46
N LEU A 49 -14.02 -12.11 21.19
CA LEU A 49 -14.73 -11.17 20.32
C LEU A 49 -15.66 -11.87 19.32
N GLY A 50 -15.51 -13.18 19.10
CA GLY A 50 -16.31 -13.91 18.11
C GLY A 50 -16.27 -13.24 16.74
N GLY A 51 -17.44 -12.94 16.19
CA GLY A 51 -17.59 -12.28 14.88
C GLY A 51 -17.06 -10.85 14.80
N TYR A 52 -16.81 -10.18 15.93
CA TYR A 52 -16.29 -8.80 15.95
C TYR A 52 -14.81 -8.69 15.54
N LEU A 53 -14.07 -9.81 15.52
CA LEU A 53 -12.68 -9.82 15.06
C LEU A 53 -12.55 -9.35 13.61
N ASN A 54 -13.39 -9.89 12.72
CA ASN A 54 -13.40 -9.52 11.30
C ASN A 54 -13.83 -8.05 11.11
N LEU A 55 -14.70 -7.54 11.99
CA LEU A 55 -15.09 -6.13 12.00
C LEU A 55 -13.89 -5.21 12.30
N GLY A 56 -12.97 -5.62 13.18
CA GLY A 56 -11.73 -4.88 13.43
C GLY A 56 -10.85 -4.75 12.19
N ILE A 57 -10.70 -5.83 11.43
CA ILE A 57 -9.93 -5.85 10.17
C ILE A 57 -10.58 -4.93 9.13
N VAL A 58 -11.91 -5.01 9.00
CA VAL A 58 -12.66 -4.11 8.10
C VAL A 58 -12.51 -2.65 8.52
N ILE A 59 -12.54 -2.33 9.82
CA ILE A 59 -12.32 -0.96 10.31
C ILE A 59 -10.92 -0.46 9.93
N ILE A 60 -9.87 -1.26 10.14
CA ILE A 60 -8.50 -0.87 9.77
C ILE A 60 -8.42 -0.60 8.28
N PHE A 61 -8.99 -1.47 7.45
CA PHE A 61 -9.04 -1.29 6.01
C PHE A 61 -9.79 0.00 5.62
N LEU A 62 -10.96 0.27 6.21
CA LEU A 62 -11.74 1.49 5.95
C LEU A 62 -11.02 2.76 6.40
N ILE A 63 -10.27 2.72 7.50
CA ILE A 63 -9.42 3.83 7.94
C ILE A 63 -8.35 4.11 6.88
N MET A 64 -7.67 3.07 6.38
CA MET A 64 -6.66 3.23 5.32
C MET A 64 -7.25 3.81 4.04
N LEU A 65 -8.40 3.29 3.58
CA LEU A 65 -9.12 3.85 2.43
C LEU A 65 -9.49 5.31 2.63
N SER A 66 -9.97 5.66 3.83
CA SER A 66 -10.36 7.02 4.17
C SER A 66 -9.15 7.97 4.13
N LEU A 67 -7.98 7.54 4.60
CA LEU A 67 -6.75 8.34 4.52
C LEU A 67 -6.35 8.62 3.06
N VAL A 68 -6.41 7.62 2.18
CA VAL A 68 -6.12 7.78 0.75
C VAL A 68 -7.17 8.68 0.09
N LEU A 69 -8.44 8.50 0.40
CA LEU A 69 -9.53 9.31 -0.15
C LEU A 69 -9.42 10.78 0.29
N VAL A 70 -9.14 11.03 1.57
CA VAL A 70 -8.85 12.38 2.10
C VAL A 70 -7.67 12.99 1.35
N HIS A 71 -6.58 12.24 1.14
CA HIS A 71 -5.44 12.73 0.36
C HIS A 71 -5.85 13.14 -1.07
N ILE A 72 -6.67 12.33 -1.76
CA ILE A 72 -7.14 12.64 -3.12
C ILE A 72 -8.03 13.89 -3.12
N ILE A 73 -9.00 13.99 -2.20
CA ILE A 73 -9.94 15.11 -2.11
C ILE A 73 -9.22 16.41 -1.74
N SER A 74 -8.29 16.37 -0.78
CA SER A 74 -7.48 17.53 -0.38
C SER A 74 -6.62 18.05 -1.53
N ASN A 75 -6.28 17.19 -2.49
CA ASN A 75 -5.48 17.53 -3.67
C ASN A 75 -6.30 17.49 -4.97
N ARG A 76 -7.63 17.73 -4.90
CA ARG A 76 -8.57 17.58 -6.03
C ARG A 76 -8.18 18.29 -7.32
N ALA A 77 -7.39 19.37 -7.25
CA ALA A 77 -6.89 20.07 -8.44
C ALA A 77 -5.95 19.20 -9.31
N ARG A 78 -5.30 18.18 -8.71
CA ARG A 78 -4.34 17.29 -9.36
C ARG A 78 -4.98 16.03 -9.96
N TYR A 79 -6.20 15.68 -9.53
CA TYR A 79 -6.87 14.42 -9.85
C TYR A 79 -8.13 14.66 -10.71
N GLY A 80 -8.35 13.79 -11.71
CA GLY A 80 -9.55 13.77 -12.53
C GLY A 80 -10.52 12.67 -12.11
N VAL A 81 -11.68 12.61 -12.79
CA VAL A 81 -12.72 11.60 -12.52
C VAL A 81 -12.19 10.16 -12.65
N SER A 82 -11.31 9.92 -13.64
CA SER A 82 -10.71 8.60 -13.86
C SER A 82 -9.96 8.08 -12.62
N GLN A 83 -9.27 8.94 -11.85
CA GLN A 83 -8.56 8.53 -10.64
C GLN A 83 -9.52 8.10 -9.53
N TYR A 84 -10.68 8.75 -9.38
CA TYR A 84 -11.71 8.30 -8.44
C TYR A 84 -12.31 6.95 -8.85
N LEU A 85 -12.51 6.72 -10.15
CA LEU A 85 -12.97 5.42 -10.67
C LEU A 85 -11.94 4.31 -10.40
N TRP A 86 -10.66 4.56 -10.70
CA TRP A 86 -9.59 3.61 -10.40
C TRP A 86 -9.43 3.35 -8.90
N PHE A 87 -9.50 4.40 -8.08
CA PHE A 87 -9.49 4.26 -6.63
C PHE A 87 -10.62 3.36 -6.14
N SER A 88 -11.87 3.64 -6.59
CA SER A 88 -13.04 2.84 -6.22
C SER A 88 -12.90 1.38 -6.67
N PHE A 89 -12.50 1.16 -7.92
CA PHE A 89 -12.32 -0.18 -8.48
C PHE A 89 -11.26 -1.00 -7.72
N ILE A 90 -10.08 -0.43 -7.50
CA ILE A 90 -8.98 -1.12 -6.80
C ILE A 90 -9.34 -1.35 -5.33
N SER A 91 -9.99 -0.38 -4.68
CA SER A 91 -10.45 -0.54 -3.29
C SER A 91 -11.49 -1.65 -3.16
N CYS A 92 -12.39 -1.78 -4.14
CA CYS A 92 -13.36 -2.87 -4.20
C CYS A 92 -12.66 -4.23 -4.36
N LEU A 93 -11.69 -4.34 -5.28
CA LEU A 93 -10.91 -5.57 -5.45
C LEU A 93 -10.12 -5.94 -4.19
N TYR A 94 -9.51 -4.96 -3.51
CA TYR A 94 -8.77 -5.18 -2.27
C TYR A 94 -9.71 -5.66 -1.15
N GLY A 95 -10.86 -5.00 -0.99
CA GLY A 95 -11.87 -5.41 -0.01
C GLY A 95 -12.45 -6.79 -0.32
N LEU A 96 -12.67 -7.11 -1.60
CA LEU A 96 -13.11 -8.44 -2.03
C LEU A 96 -12.07 -9.51 -1.72
N ALA A 97 -10.78 -9.23 -1.93
CA ALA A 97 -9.70 -10.14 -1.58
C ALA A 97 -9.68 -10.41 -0.06
N ILE A 98 -9.78 -9.36 0.77
CA ILE A 98 -9.92 -9.53 2.24
C ILE A 98 -11.14 -10.38 2.58
N TYR A 99 -12.28 -10.14 1.93
CA TYR A 99 -13.52 -10.85 2.20
C TYR A 99 -13.45 -12.34 1.85
N ILE A 100 -12.75 -12.71 0.77
CA ILE A 100 -12.60 -14.10 0.31
C ILE A 100 -11.60 -14.87 1.18
N VAL A 101 -10.62 -14.19 1.79
CA VAL A 101 -9.66 -14.83 2.68
C VAL A 101 -10.34 -15.18 4.00
N ASP A 102 -10.51 -16.47 4.27
CA ASP A 102 -11.27 -16.96 5.43
C ASP A 102 -10.52 -16.84 6.76
N VAL A 103 -9.18 -16.84 6.70
CA VAL A 103 -8.32 -16.83 7.89
C VAL A 103 -8.00 -15.39 8.26
N PRO A 104 -8.38 -14.90 9.45
CA PRO A 104 -8.12 -13.51 9.85
C PRO A 104 -6.64 -13.15 9.88
N GLU A 105 -5.78 -14.12 10.17
CA GLU A 105 -4.33 -13.96 10.11
C GLU A 105 -3.87 -13.61 8.69
N GLU A 106 -4.36 -14.33 7.68
CA GLU A 106 -4.05 -14.09 6.27
C GLU A 106 -4.66 -12.75 5.79
N GLN A 107 -5.82 -12.35 6.31
CA GLN A 107 -6.40 -11.02 6.04
C GLN A 107 -5.50 -9.88 6.57
N VAL A 108 -4.93 -10.05 7.78
CA VAL A 108 -3.98 -9.09 8.36
C VAL A 108 -2.70 -9.04 7.53
N HIS A 109 -2.12 -10.20 7.19
CA HIS A 109 -0.94 -10.26 6.32
C HIS A 109 -1.21 -9.58 4.97
N PHE A 110 -2.40 -9.78 4.38
CA PHE A 110 -2.78 -9.12 3.14
C PHE A 110 -2.69 -7.59 3.25
N ILE A 111 -3.13 -6.99 4.37
CA ILE A 111 -2.96 -5.55 4.62
C ILE A 111 -1.49 -5.19 4.83
N GLU A 112 -0.74 -5.98 5.60
CA GLU A 112 0.66 -5.72 5.91
C GLU A 112 1.56 -5.74 4.66
N TYR A 113 1.37 -6.71 3.77
CA TYR A 113 2.11 -6.79 2.51
C TYR A 113 1.72 -5.70 1.52
N GLY A 114 0.47 -5.21 1.57
CA GLY A 114 0.07 -4.00 0.87
C GLY A 114 0.86 -2.77 1.35
N ILE A 115 0.99 -2.59 2.66
CA ILE A 115 1.78 -1.49 3.25
C ILE A 115 3.27 -1.63 2.88
N LEU A 116 3.82 -2.84 3.02
CA LEU A 116 5.21 -3.15 2.65
C LEU A 116 5.49 -2.79 1.18
N SER A 117 4.57 -3.13 0.28
CA SER A 117 4.64 -2.77 -1.14
C SER A 117 4.75 -1.25 -1.34
N GLY A 118 3.95 -0.45 -0.65
CA GLY A 118 4.04 1.01 -0.70
C GLY A 118 5.40 1.54 -0.19
N LEU A 119 5.91 1.00 0.91
CA LEU A 119 7.20 1.39 1.49
C LEU A 119 8.37 1.05 0.57
N ILE A 120 8.41 -0.17 0.02
CA ILE A 120 9.43 -0.60 -0.95
C ILE A 120 9.42 0.30 -2.17
N TYR A 121 8.24 0.63 -2.71
CA TYR A 121 8.14 1.54 -3.85
C TYR A 121 8.77 2.90 -3.53
N ILE A 122 8.44 3.49 -2.37
CA ILE A 122 9.05 4.76 -1.93
C ILE A 122 10.58 4.63 -1.85
N ALA A 123 11.09 3.56 -1.24
CA ALA A 123 12.53 3.33 -1.14
C ALA A 123 13.20 3.23 -2.53
N LEU A 124 12.61 2.46 -3.44
CA LEU A 124 13.16 2.26 -4.80
C LEU A 124 13.16 3.54 -5.63
N THR A 125 12.16 4.41 -5.49
CA THR A 125 12.10 5.68 -6.24
C THR A 125 13.20 6.68 -5.86
N HIS A 126 13.97 6.43 -4.80
CA HIS A 126 15.16 7.23 -4.50
C HIS A 126 16.33 6.94 -5.47
N ASP A 127 16.40 5.72 -6.00
CA ASP A 127 17.50 5.28 -6.87
C ASP A 127 17.04 5.06 -8.32
N ILE A 128 15.80 4.60 -8.49
CA ILE A 128 15.22 4.21 -9.77
C ILE A 128 14.33 5.32 -10.30
N HIS A 129 14.75 5.93 -11.41
CA HIS A 129 14.00 7.02 -12.07
C HIS A 129 12.92 6.50 -13.03
N ASN A 130 13.03 5.24 -13.48
CA ASN A 130 12.01 4.60 -14.31
C ASN A 130 10.91 4.00 -13.43
N ASN A 131 9.78 4.69 -13.32
CA ASN A 131 8.65 4.27 -12.48
C ASN A 131 8.10 2.89 -12.87
N VAL A 132 8.09 2.53 -14.16
CA VAL A 132 7.60 1.22 -14.60
C VAL A 132 8.47 0.11 -14.03
N TYR A 133 9.80 0.28 -14.12
CA TYR A 133 10.74 -0.67 -13.54
C TYR A 133 10.62 -0.72 -12.00
N ALA A 134 10.42 0.42 -11.34
CA ALA A 134 10.21 0.47 -9.90
C ALA A 134 8.95 -0.29 -9.45
N TYR A 135 7.84 -0.22 -10.19
CA TYR A 135 6.63 -0.99 -9.89
C TYR A 135 6.89 -2.50 -9.97
N PHE A 136 7.49 -2.98 -11.06
CA PHE A 136 7.78 -4.40 -11.23
C PHE A 136 8.78 -4.93 -10.20
N LEU A 137 9.85 -4.18 -9.94
CA LEU A 137 10.84 -4.57 -8.94
C LEU A 137 10.22 -4.59 -7.53
N THR A 138 9.33 -3.65 -7.22
CA THR A 138 8.58 -3.66 -5.95
C THR A 138 7.78 -4.94 -5.78
N VAL A 139 6.96 -5.30 -6.78
CA VAL A 139 6.18 -6.54 -6.75
C VAL A 139 7.09 -7.75 -6.57
N PHE A 140 8.19 -7.82 -7.32
CA PHE A 140 9.15 -8.92 -7.21
C PHE A 140 9.75 -9.04 -5.80
N ILE A 141 10.15 -7.92 -5.18
CA ILE A 141 10.67 -7.91 -3.81
C ILE A 141 9.59 -8.33 -2.81
N VAL A 142 8.34 -7.92 -3.00
CA VAL A 142 7.21 -8.35 -2.16
C VAL A 142 7.02 -9.87 -2.23
N PHE A 143 7.10 -10.48 -3.42
CA PHE A 143 7.08 -11.94 -3.56
C PHE A 143 8.25 -12.62 -2.83
N ILE A 144 9.44 -12.03 -2.85
CA ILE A 144 10.59 -12.55 -2.10
C ILE A 144 10.31 -12.51 -0.59
N PHE A 145 9.83 -11.38 -0.05
CA PHE A 145 9.49 -11.29 1.37
C PHE A 145 8.37 -12.27 1.75
N GLY A 146 7.36 -12.44 0.89
CA GLY A 146 6.30 -13.44 1.09
C GLY A 146 6.82 -14.88 1.08
N ALA A 147 7.79 -15.20 0.21
CA ALA A 147 8.43 -16.51 0.20
C ALA A 147 9.29 -16.75 1.44
N VAL A 148 10.01 -15.73 1.92
CA VAL A 148 10.81 -15.81 3.15
C VAL A 148 9.90 -16.02 4.37
N ASP A 149 8.79 -15.30 4.45
CA ASP A 149 7.76 -15.49 5.47
C ASP A 149 7.27 -16.94 5.51
N GLU A 150 6.90 -17.48 4.35
CA GLU A 150 6.43 -18.86 4.25
C GLU A 150 7.48 -19.90 4.67
N VAL A 151 8.75 -19.65 4.35
CA VAL A 151 9.88 -20.48 4.81
C VAL A 151 10.04 -20.40 6.33
N ILE A 152 9.88 -19.21 6.94
CA ILE A 152 9.91 -19.06 8.40
C ILE A 152 8.73 -19.82 9.02
N GLN A 153 7.53 -19.64 8.48
CA GLN A 153 6.32 -20.31 8.96
C GLN A 153 6.43 -21.83 8.86
N TRP A 154 7.07 -22.37 7.82
CA TRP A 154 7.32 -23.81 7.71
C TRP A 154 8.13 -24.39 8.88
N ILE A 155 9.01 -23.58 9.49
CA ILE A 155 9.81 -23.99 10.66
C ILE A 155 8.98 -23.92 11.95
N LEU A 156 7.91 -23.12 11.98
CA LEU A 156 7.10 -22.93 13.17
C LEU A 156 6.14 -24.12 13.38
N PRO A 157 6.07 -24.69 14.60
CA PRO A 157 5.28 -25.90 14.86
C PRO A 157 3.77 -25.69 14.76
N ASN A 158 3.32 -24.43 14.74
CA ASN A 158 1.92 -24.03 14.72
C ASN A 158 1.46 -23.54 13.34
N ARG A 159 2.26 -23.69 12.27
CA ARG A 159 1.93 -23.30 10.89
C ARG A 159 2.25 -24.45 9.92
N ILE A 160 1.62 -24.41 8.74
CA ILE A 160 1.84 -25.36 7.63
C ILE A 160 2.21 -24.52 6.42
N PHE A 161 3.20 -24.98 5.67
CA PHE A 161 3.62 -24.34 4.43
C PHE A 161 2.49 -24.37 3.38
N ASP A 162 2.07 -23.21 2.88
CA ASP A 162 1.10 -23.03 1.80
C ASP A 162 1.59 -22.00 0.76
N ILE A 163 1.82 -22.48 -0.48
CA ILE A 163 2.22 -21.62 -1.62
C ILE A 163 1.19 -20.51 -1.88
N ARG A 164 -0.09 -20.76 -1.53
CA ARG A 164 -1.16 -19.78 -1.65
C ARG A 164 -0.83 -18.48 -0.90
N ASP A 165 -0.18 -18.56 0.26
CA ASP A 165 0.11 -17.39 1.10
C ASP A 165 1.12 -16.46 0.42
N ILE A 166 2.13 -17.03 -0.26
CA ILE A 166 3.06 -16.27 -1.11
C ILE A 166 2.31 -15.52 -2.21
N VAL A 167 1.35 -16.18 -2.87
CA VAL A 167 0.56 -15.59 -3.95
C VAL A 167 -0.37 -14.49 -3.43
N ILE A 168 -1.05 -14.73 -2.31
CA ILE A 168 -1.95 -13.75 -1.67
C ILE A 168 -1.17 -12.50 -1.26
N ASN A 169 0.00 -12.66 -0.63
CA ASN A 169 0.88 -11.54 -0.27
C ASN A 169 1.37 -10.78 -1.51
N GLY A 170 1.72 -11.50 -2.58
CA GLY A 170 2.05 -10.90 -3.87
C GLY A 170 0.90 -10.11 -4.50
N ILE A 171 -0.34 -10.62 -4.43
CA ILE A 171 -1.54 -9.93 -4.93
C ILE A 171 -1.78 -8.63 -4.16
N ALA A 172 -1.61 -8.61 -2.83
CA ALA A 172 -1.68 -7.37 -2.05
C ALA A 172 -0.68 -6.33 -2.58
N GLY A 173 0.55 -6.78 -2.84
CA GLY A 173 1.60 -5.96 -3.43
C GLY A 173 1.20 -5.38 -4.78
N ILE A 174 0.67 -6.20 -5.68
CA ILE A 174 0.21 -5.80 -7.02
C ILE A 174 -0.91 -4.77 -6.93
N LEU A 175 -1.93 -4.99 -6.10
CA LEU A 175 -3.05 -4.06 -5.96
C LEU A 175 -2.60 -2.68 -5.47
N VAL A 176 -1.66 -2.63 -4.52
CA VAL A 176 -1.08 -1.35 -4.07
C VAL A 176 -0.23 -0.69 -5.15
N GLN A 177 0.56 -1.43 -5.93
CA GLN A 177 1.30 -0.84 -7.05
C GLN A 177 0.37 -0.32 -8.14
N LEU A 178 -0.73 -1.01 -8.44
CA LEU A 178 -1.77 -0.51 -9.34
C LEU A 178 -2.44 0.75 -8.80
N LEU A 179 -2.73 0.80 -7.49
CA LEU A 179 -3.28 1.98 -6.83
C LEU A 179 -2.34 3.17 -7.01
N ILE A 180 -1.06 3.00 -6.73
CA ILE A 180 -0.05 4.05 -6.90
C ILE A 180 0.05 4.47 -8.36
N ALA A 181 0.18 3.52 -9.29
CA ALA A 181 0.37 3.79 -10.70
C ALA A 181 -0.82 4.50 -11.35
N MET A 182 -2.05 4.09 -11.04
CA MET A 182 -3.27 4.55 -11.72
C MET A 182 -3.92 5.74 -11.03
N VAL A 183 -3.75 5.87 -9.72
CA VAL A 183 -4.39 6.93 -8.92
C VAL A 183 -3.39 8.00 -8.52
N ILE A 184 -2.32 7.63 -7.81
CA ILE A 184 -1.42 8.61 -7.17
C ILE A 184 -0.45 9.25 -8.19
N SER A 185 0.14 8.45 -9.07
CA SER A 185 1.17 8.89 -10.01
C SER A 185 0.60 9.61 -11.25
N LYS A 186 -0.66 9.37 -11.61
CA LYS A 186 -1.31 10.02 -12.78
C LYS A 186 -1.80 11.42 -12.42
N ARG A 187 -1.01 12.43 -12.75
CA ARG A 187 -1.39 13.85 -12.60
C ARG A 187 -2.21 14.32 -13.79
N LYS A 188 -3.25 15.12 -13.55
CA LYS A 188 -3.89 15.92 -14.61
C LYS A 188 -2.86 16.92 -15.15
N VAL A 189 -2.47 16.78 -16.41
CA VAL A 189 -1.67 17.80 -17.09
C VAL A 189 -2.60 18.98 -17.33
N ILE A 190 -2.49 20.02 -16.52
CA ILE A 190 -3.14 21.30 -16.81
C ILE A 190 -2.33 21.92 -17.94
N LEU A 191 -2.78 21.72 -19.18
CA LEU A 191 -2.29 22.50 -20.30
C LEU A 191 -2.69 23.95 -20.02
N ILE A 192 -1.74 24.75 -19.55
CA ILE A 192 -1.87 26.21 -19.58
C ILE A 192 -1.77 26.56 -21.05
N SER A 193 -2.92 26.69 -21.72
CA SER A 193 -2.98 27.39 -23.00
C SER A 193 -2.43 28.79 -22.74
N HIS A 194 -1.18 29.04 -23.15
CA HIS A 194 -0.71 30.40 -23.31
C HIS A 194 -1.59 31.02 -24.38
N GLY A 195 -2.62 31.75 -23.96
CA GLY A 195 -3.34 32.68 -24.80
C GLY A 195 -2.33 33.70 -25.29
N LYS A 196 -1.85 33.50 -26.52
CA LYS A 196 -1.33 34.62 -27.32
C LYS A 196 -2.53 35.37 -27.87
N ASP A 197 -3.19 36.12 -27.00
CA ASP A 197 -3.96 37.28 -27.42
C ASP A 197 -2.95 38.37 -27.77
N TYR A 198 -2.53 38.41 -29.03
CA TYR A 198 -2.03 39.64 -29.65
C TYR A 198 -3.08 40.11 -30.65
N VAL A 199 -4.09 40.78 -30.11
CA VAL A 199 -4.92 41.73 -30.85
C VAL A 199 -4.29 43.11 -30.68
N GLY A 200 -3.81 43.70 -31.78
CA GLY A 200 -3.95 45.12 -32.04
C GLY A 200 -2.68 45.98 -32.20
N LYS A 201 -2.66 46.66 -33.37
CA LYS A 201 -1.99 47.94 -33.71
C LYS A 201 -0.50 47.79 -34.12
N CYS A 202 -0.04 48.16 -35.31
CA CYS A 202 -0.53 49.03 -36.39
C CYS A 202 -0.26 48.42 -37.77
#